data_AF-A0A6A6XD79-F1
#
_entry.id   AF-A0A6A6XD79-F1
#
_cell.length_a   1.000
_cell.length_b   1.000
_cell.length_c   1.000
_cell.angle_alpha   90.00
_cell.angle_beta   90.00
_cell.angle_gamma   90.00
#
_symmetry.space_group_name_H-M   'P 1'
#
loop_
_entity.id
_entity.type
_entity.pdbx_description
1 polymer ?
#
loop_
_entity_poly.entity_id
_entity_poly.type
_entity_poly.pdbx_seq_one_letter_code
_entity_poly.pdbx_strand_id
1 'polypeptide(L)'
;MAEPKLTILFVHGAWHTPAHFTPVRSVFENAEYPTSCPLLPTAGKQAPTDMGEDARFIREEQHKLIEEEGKNVVVVAHSNGGIITAQAVEQRFAKRRDASFSASGWGWRV
;
A
#
# COMPACT_ATOMS: atom_id res chain seq x y z
N MET A 1 -18.24 -20.12 3.89
CA MET A 1 -18.18 -18.86 3.11
C MET A 1 -16.74 -18.67 2.67
N ALA A 2 -16.50 -18.19 1.44
CA ALA A 2 -15.12 -17.93 0.99
C ALA A 2 -14.51 -16.79 1.83
N GLU A 3 -13.22 -16.90 2.16
CA GLU A 3 -12.50 -15.84 2.87
C GLU A 3 -12.42 -14.60 1.96
N PRO A 4 -12.67 -13.39 2.48
CA PRO A 4 -12.64 -12.17 1.66
C PRO A 4 -11.24 -11.96 1.07
N LYS A 5 -11.20 -11.72 -0.26
CA LYS A 5 -9.97 -11.46 -1.01
C LYS A 5 -9.27 -10.20 -0.47
N LEU A 6 -7.93 -10.22 -0.53
CA LEU A 6 -7.11 -9.08 -0.16
C LEU A 6 -7.32 -7.93 -1.16
N THR A 7 -7.40 -6.71 -0.65
CA THR A 7 -7.31 -5.48 -1.45
C THR A 7 -5.87 -5.01 -1.50
N ILE A 8 -5.35 -4.76 -2.70
CA ILE A 8 -3.98 -4.31 -2.91
C ILE A 8 -3.96 -2.78 -2.99
N LEU A 9 -3.37 -2.12 -1.99
CA LEU A 9 -3.15 -0.67 -1.99
C LEU A 9 -1.75 -0.37 -2.55
N PHE A 10 -1.70 0.18 -3.76
CA PHE A 10 -0.46 0.62 -4.39
C PHE A 10 -0.13 2.06 -4.00
N VAL A 11 1.09 2.26 -3.49
CA VAL A 11 1.65 3.58 -3.18
C VAL A 11 2.79 3.85 -4.15
N HIS A 12 2.55 4.76 -5.11
CA HIS A 12 3.51 5.06 -6.16
C HIS A 12 4.71 5.89 -5.66
N GLY A 13 5.80 5.89 -6.42
CA GLY A 13 7.00 6.66 -6.14
C GLY A 13 7.02 8.02 -6.84
N ALA A 14 8.14 8.74 -6.68
CA ALA A 14 8.38 10.00 -7.38
C ALA A 14 8.29 9.82 -8.91
N TRP A 15 7.80 10.85 -9.61
CA TRP A 15 7.57 10.88 -11.06
C TRP A 15 6.60 9.82 -11.60
N HIS A 16 5.88 9.09 -10.74
CA HIS A 16 4.85 8.15 -11.14
C HIS A 16 3.45 8.70 -10.85
N THR A 17 2.46 8.06 -11.47
CA THR A 17 1.03 8.30 -11.29
C THR A 17 0.32 6.93 -11.28
N PRO A 18 -0.95 6.84 -10.85
CA PRO A 18 -1.70 5.59 -10.89
C PRO A 18 -1.75 4.92 -12.27
N ALA A 19 -1.68 5.69 -13.36
CA ALA A 19 -1.68 5.16 -14.72
C ALA A 19 -0.51 4.21 -15.01
N HIS A 20 0.66 4.45 -14.39
CA HIS A 20 1.83 3.58 -14.54
C HIS A 20 1.61 2.20 -13.92
N PHE A 21 0.67 2.08 -12.98
CA PHE A 21 0.35 0.84 -12.29
C PHE A 21 -0.84 0.10 -12.92
N THR A 22 -1.50 0.67 -13.93
CA THR A 22 -2.65 0.02 -14.60
C THR A 22 -2.32 -1.41 -15.05
N PRO A 23 -1.20 -1.71 -15.75
CA PRO A 23 -0.93 -3.06 -16.22
C PRO A 23 -0.84 -4.10 -15.09
N VAL A 24 -0.17 -3.77 -13.99
CA VAL A 24 -0.05 -4.68 -12.84
C VAL A 24 -1.36 -4.79 -12.06
N ARG A 25 -2.11 -3.69 -11.93
CA ARG A 25 -3.43 -3.69 -11.28
C ARG A 25 -4.41 -4.58 -12.02
N SER A 26 -4.44 -4.52 -13.35
CA SER A 26 -5.31 -5.38 -14.16
C SER A 26 -5.03 -6.88 -13.95
N VAL A 27 -3.78 -7.27 -13.67
CA VAL A 27 -3.45 -8.67 -13.33
C VAL A 27 -4.13 -9.08 -12.02
N PHE A 28 -4.09 -8.24 -11.00
CA PHE A 28 -4.75 -8.50 -9.72
C PHE A 28 -6.28 -8.49 -9.85
N GLU A 29 -6.83 -7.50 -10.55
CA GLU A 29 -8.28 -7.34 -10.75
C GLU A 29 -8.87 -8.51 -11.54
N ASN A 30 -8.18 -9.00 -12.58
CA ASN A 30 -8.57 -10.20 -13.34
C ASN A 30 -8.55 -11.48 -12.49
N ALA A 31 -7.74 -11.50 -11.43
CA ALA A 31 -7.69 -12.59 -10.45
C ALA A 31 -8.63 -12.35 -9.24
N GLU A 32 -9.55 -11.39 -9.38
CA GLU A 32 -10.56 -11.00 -8.38
C GLU A 32 -9.96 -10.42 -7.08
N TYR A 33 -8.75 -9.85 -7.15
CA TYR A 33 -8.16 -9.05 -6.08
C TYR A 33 -8.43 -7.56 -6.35
N PRO A 34 -9.28 -6.90 -5.55
CA PRO A 34 -9.52 -5.46 -5.70
C PRO A 34 -8.22 -4.66 -5.53
N THR A 35 -8.08 -3.56 -6.25
CA THR A 35 -6.92 -2.67 -6.10
C THR A 35 -7.35 -1.23 -5.80
N SER A 36 -6.54 -0.53 -5.00
CA SER A 36 -6.58 0.93 -4.86
C SER A 36 -5.19 1.48 -5.21
N CYS A 37 -5.15 2.58 -5.93
CA CYS A 37 -3.91 3.29 -6.25
C CYS A 37 -4.23 4.77 -6.38
N PRO A 38 -4.33 5.50 -5.26
CA PRO A 38 -4.69 6.90 -5.29
C PRO A 38 -3.50 7.74 -5.79
N LEU A 39 -3.79 8.86 -6.44
CA LEU A 39 -2.77 9.83 -6.84
C LEU A 39 -2.26 10.54 -5.57
N LEU A 40 -0.96 10.50 -5.33
CA LEU A 40 -0.37 11.17 -4.18
C LEU A 40 -0.55 12.69 -4.28
N PRO A 41 -0.92 13.41 -3.19
CA PRO A 41 -1.08 14.85 -3.18
C PRO A 41 0.09 15.64 -3.75
N THR A 42 1.34 15.19 -3.56
CA THR A 42 2.52 15.90 -4.08
C THR A 42 2.83 15.59 -5.54
N ALA A 43 2.16 14.62 -6.16
CA ALA A 43 2.44 14.20 -7.53
C ALA A 43 2.20 15.34 -8.53
N GLY A 44 3.25 15.72 -9.27
CA GLY A 44 3.20 16.78 -10.27
C GLY A 44 3.18 18.21 -9.70
N LYS A 45 3.25 18.39 -8.37
CA LYS A 45 3.42 19.70 -7.75
C LYS A 45 4.87 20.19 -7.91
N GLN A 46 5.05 21.50 -8.06
CA GLN A 46 6.36 22.13 -8.07
C GLN A 46 6.87 22.31 -6.64
N ALA A 47 8.19 22.22 -6.45
CA ALA A 47 8.80 22.35 -5.13
C ALA A 47 8.57 23.76 -4.52
N PRO A 48 8.47 23.87 -3.19
CA PRO A 48 8.62 22.80 -2.19
C PRO A 48 7.34 21.97 -2.00
N THR A 49 7.52 20.66 -1.75
CA THR A 49 6.44 19.72 -1.42
C THR A 49 6.75 19.01 -0.10
N ASP A 50 5.71 18.67 0.67
CA ASP A 50 5.84 17.94 1.94
C ASP A 50 5.35 16.49 1.80
N MET A 51 6.26 15.52 1.97
CA MET A 51 5.91 14.09 1.94
C MET A 51 5.01 13.67 3.12
N GLY A 52 4.95 14.47 4.19
CA GLY A 52 4.00 14.27 5.29
C GLY A 52 2.54 14.41 4.85
N GLU A 53 2.26 15.24 3.83
CA GLU A 53 0.94 15.34 3.20
C GLU A 53 0.56 14.00 2.56
N ASP A 54 1.48 13.40 1.81
CA ASP A 54 1.27 12.09 1.18
C ASP A 54 1.09 10.98 2.22
N ALA A 55 1.88 11.00 3.30
CA ALA A 55 1.79 9.99 4.35
C ALA A 55 0.44 10.06 5.09
N ARG A 56 -0.07 11.27 5.36
CA ARG A 56 -1.40 11.46 5.94
C ARG A 56 -2.49 10.96 5.00
N PHE A 57 -2.39 11.30 3.72
CA PHE A 57 -3.36 10.87 2.71
C PHE A 57 -3.41 9.35 2.55
N ILE A 58 -2.25 8.67 2.50
CA ILE A 58 -2.21 7.19 2.43
C ILE A 58 -2.76 6.55 3.71
N ARG A 59 -2.54 7.15 4.88
CA ARG A 59 -3.13 6.68 6.14
C ARG A 59 -4.66 6.81 6.13
N GLU A 60 -5.20 7.91 5.62
CA GLU A 60 -6.65 8.09 5.48
C GLU A 60 -7.26 7.07 4.52
N GLU A 61 -6.62 6.80 3.37
CA GLU A 61 -7.06 5.74 2.45
C GLU A 61 -6.97 4.36 3.11
N GLN A 62 -5.95 4.09 3.93
CA GLN A 62 -5.84 2.85 4.70
C GLN A 62 -7.00 2.72 5.71
N HIS A 63 -7.33 3.79 6.45
CA HIS A 63 -8.44 3.79 7.41
C HIS A 63 -9.77 3.53 6.72
N LYS A 64 -10.04 4.24 5.62
CA LYS A 64 -11.23 4.00 4.80
C LYS A 64 -11.35 2.55 4.35
N LEU A 65 -10.28 1.97 3.77
CA LEU A 65 -10.33 0.59 3.29
C LEU A 65 -10.54 -0.42 4.43
N ILE A 66 -9.89 -0.22 5.58
CA ILE A 66 -9.92 -1.20 6.68
C ILE A 66 -11.13 -1.01 7.60
N GLU A 67 -11.31 0.20 8.13
CA GLU A 67 -12.30 0.49 9.17
C GLU A 67 -13.69 0.76 8.58
N GLU A 68 -13.78 1.52 7.49
CA GLU A 68 -15.08 1.87 6.88
C GLU A 68 -15.59 0.75 5.95
N GLU A 69 -14.70 0.17 5.13
CA GLU A 69 -15.07 -0.84 4.13
C GLU A 69 -14.83 -2.29 4.60
N GLY A 70 -14.19 -2.49 5.76
CA GLY A 70 -13.97 -3.83 6.33
C GLY A 70 -13.03 -4.72 5.52
N LYS A 71 -12.11 -4.16 4.74
CA LYS A 71 -11.22 -4.91 3.83
C LYS A 71 -9.94 -5.36 4.52
N ASN A 72 -9.44 -6.52 4.08
CA ASN A 72 -8.08 -6.95 4.35
C ASN A 72 -7.14 -6.30 3.33
N VAL A 73 -6.18 -5.49 3.77
CA VAL A 73 -5.32 -4.69 2.88
C VAL A 73 -3.88 -5.19 2.88
N VAL A 74 -3.28 -5.29 1.69
CA VAL A 74 -1.83 -5.40 1.49
C VAL A 74 -1.34 -4.13 0.82
N VAL A 75 -0.33 -3.48 1.41
CA VAL A 75 0.27 -2.28 0.85
C VAL A 75 1.48 -2.64 0.01
N VAL A 76 1.50 -2.21 -1.25
CA VAL A 76 2.62 -2.37 -2.19
C VAL A 76 3.20 -1.00 -2.49
N ALA A 77 4.39 -0.74 -1.96
CA ALA A 77 5.04 0.55 -2.05
C ALA A 77 6.21 0.52 -3.05
N HIS A 78 6.26 1.49 -3.98
CA HIS A 78 7.32 1.60 -4.98
C HIS A 78 8.23 2.80 -4.73
N SER A 79 9.55 2.58 -4.71
CA SER A 79 10.57 3.64 -4.60
C SER A 79 10.28 4.58 -3.41
N ASN A 80 10.17 5.90 -3.64
CA ASN A 80 9.82 6.90 -2.63
C ASN A 80 8.50 6.60 -1.90
N GLY A 81 7.58 5.89 -2.55
CA GLY A 81 6.35 5.40 -1.92
C GLY A 81 6.61 4.53 -0.70
N GLY A 82 7.78 3.89 -0.60
CA GLY A 82 8.22 3.15 0.59
C GLY A 82 8.40 4.02 1.82
N ILE A 83 8.96 5.23 1.67
CA ILE A 83 9.14 6.19 2.77
C ILE A 83 7.77 6.70 3.23
N ILE A 84 6.92 7.08 2.28
CA ILE A 84 5.55 7.53 2.53
C ILE A 84 4.77 6.45 3.27
N THR A 85 4.84 5.21 2.79
CA THR A 85 4.16 4.05 3.40
C THR A 85 4.67 3.80 4.81
N ALA A 86 5.99 3.84 5.04
CA ALA A 86 6.57 3.64 6.37
C ALA A 86 6.09 4.68 7.40
N GLN A 87 5.79 5.90 6.97
CA GLN A 87 5.20 6.95 7.81
C GLN A 87 3.67 6.87 7.92
N ALA A 88 3.01 6.24 6.94
CA ALA A 88 1.56 6.14 6.88
C ALA A 88 1.02 4.99 7.73
N VAL A 89 1.61 3.80 7.60
CA VAL A 89 1.06 2.54 8.15
C VAL A 89 1.12 2.49 9.67
N GLU A 90 0.05 1.99 10.26
CA GLU A 90 -0.07 1.86 11.72
C GLU A 90 0.03 0.41 12.18
N GLN A 91 0.80 0.17 13.23
CA GLN A 91 1.01 -1.17 13.80
C GLN A 91 -0.29 -1.84 14.26
N ARG A 92 -1.34 -1.06 14.59
CA ARG A 92 -2.64 -1.60 15.00
C ARG A 92 -3.35 -2.41 13.91
N PHE A 93 -3.03 -2.17 12.63
CA PHE A 93 -3.56 -2.93 11.50
C PHE A 93 -2.63 -4.06 11.04
N ALA A 94 -1.43 -4.18 11.63
CA ALA A 94 -0.48 -5.20 11.22
C ALA A 94 -1.01 -6.59 11.62
N LYS A 95 -1.18 -7.46 10.62
CA LYS A 95 -1.45 -8.88 10.88
C LYS A 95 -0.20 -9.47 11.55
N ARG A 96 -0.35 -10.01 12.75
CA ARG A 96 0.76 -10.69 13.44
C ARG A 96 1.29 -11.80 12.53
N ARG A 97 2.62 -11.87 12.38
CA ARG A 97 3.25 -13.02 11.74
C ARG A 97 2.88 -14.25 12.55
N ASP A 98 2.26 -15.24 11.90
CA ASP A 98 2.19 -16.57 12.49
C ASP A 98 3.62 -17.03 12.73
N ALA A 99 3.91 -17.49 13.94
CA ALA A 99 5.23 -17.97 14.35
C ALA A 99 5.72 -19.17 13.50
N SER A 100 4.82 -19.80 12.74
CA SER A 100 5.10 -20.85 11.76
C SER A 100 5.72 -20.33 10.46
N PHE A 101 5.70 -19.01 10.20
CA PHE A 101 6.42 -18.43 9.06
C PHE A 101 7.93 -18.40 9.35
N SER A 102 8.58 -19.53 9.09
CA SER A 102 10.02 -19.65 8.97
C SER A 102 10.45 -18.93 7.68
N ALA A 103 10.98 -17.71 7.83
CA ALA A 103 11.70 -17.02 6.75
C ALA A 103 13.07 -17.68 6.53
N SER A 104 13.10 -19.00 6.31
CA SER A 104 14.31 -19.78 6.05
C SER A 104 14.91 -19.56 4.66
N GLY A 105 14.33 -18.68 3.84
CA GLY A 105 14.80 -18.38 2.48
C GLY A 105 15.67 -17.12 2.33
N TRP A 106 15.66 -16.20 3.29
CA TRP A 106 16.44 -14.95 3.20
C TRP A 106 17.13 -14.67 4.53
N GLY A 107 18.31 -15.26 4.69
CA GLY A 107 19.15 -15.08 5.86
C GLY A 107 19.73 -13.68 5.92
N TRP A 108 19.20 -12.86 6.82
CA TRP A 108 19.98 -11.85 7.53
C TRP A 108 19.63 -11.98 9.01
N ARG A 109 20.54 -12.59 9.77
CA ARG A 109 20.59 -12.47 11.23
C ARG A 109 21.57 -11.35 11.52
N VAL A 110 21.12 -10.34 12.24
CA VAL A 110 21.99 -9.48 13.06
C VAL A 110 22.17 -10.11 14.43
#